data_AF-A0A660VD25-F1
#
_entry.id   AF-A0A660VD25-F1
#
_cell.length_a   1.000
_cell.length_b   1.000
_cell.length_c   1.000
_cell.angle_alpha   90.00
_cell.angle_beta   90.00
_cell.angle_gamma   90.00
#
_symmetry.space_group_name_H-M   'P 1'
#
loop_
_entity.id
_entity.type
_entity.pdbx_description
1 polymer ?
#
loop_
_entity_poly.entity_id
_entity_poly.type
_entity_poly.pdbx_seq_one_letter_code
_entity_poly.pdbx_strand_id
1 'polypeptide(L)'
;MVDVGRHPKITLLTMTEVEDVSGYVGNYVVKLRKRARYVDERECTACGECAKVCPVVLPDEFELGLKTRRAVYQVFPQAVPAAYVVDADACLGAIACAKCAAACEKNCIDLLQKDEVFEIEVGVIIVATGMQPYDPSSLEEYGYGHFENVITSLEFERLISSGGPSKGHLIRLSDRRTPRSVAFIQCVGSRTKQGDGVPYCSNICCMNTIKDTLLIHDHYPGTEVKVFYQDIRAFGKGFEELYER
;
A
#
# COMPACT_ATOMS: atom_id res chain seq x y z
N MET A 1 -0.16 1.46 -15.28
CA MET A 1 1.05 0.73 -14.84
C MET A 1 1.69 -0.07 -15.97
N VAL A 2 0.93 -0.81 -16.77
CA VAL A 2 1.49 -1.61 -17.88
C VAL A 2 2.19 -0.73 -18.92
N ASP A 3 1.58 0.39 -19.32
CA ASP A 3 2.15 1.27 -20.35
C ASP A 3 3.53 1.83 -19.97
N VAL A 4 3.67 2.34 -18.74
CA VAL A 4 4.95 2.86 -18.24
C VAL A 4 6.03 1.77 -18.18
N GLY A 5 5.66 0.52 -17.85
CA GLY A 5 6.58 -0.61 -17.82
C GLY A 5 7.07 -1.07 -19.20
N ARG A 6 6.45 -0.61 -20.30
CA ARG A 6 6.80 -0.99 -21.68
C ARG A 6 7.15 0.20 -22.58
N HIS A 7 7.17 1.41 -22.03
CA HIS A 7 7.32 2.62 -22.83
C HIS A 7 8.78 2.79 -23.29
N PRO A 8 9.06 2.98 -24.60
CA PRO A 8 10.43 2.98 -25.12
C PRO A 8 11.29 4.17 -24.68
N LYS A 9 10.68 5.23 -24.14
CA LYS A 9 11.36 6.42 -23.62
C LYS A 9 11.33 6.55 -22.10
N ILE A 10 10.82 5.54 -21.38
CA ILE A 10 10.77 5.56 -19.92
C ILE A 10 11.55 4.36 -19.40
N THR A 11 12.59 4.64 -18.62
CA THR A 11 13.30 3.62 -17.86
C THR A 11 12.66 3.52 -16.49
N LEU A 12 11.91 2.44 -16.24
CA LEU A 12 11.30 2.19 -14.94
C LEU A 12 12.31 1.52 -14.01
N LEU A 13 12.72 2.22 -12.95
CA LEU A 13 13.62 1.71 -11.93
C LEU A 13 12.83 1.41 -10.65
N THR A 14 12.44 0.15 -10.46
CA THR A 14 11.80 -0.29 -9.21
C THR A 14 12.84 -0.68 -8.16
N MET A 15 12.44 -0.73 -6.88
CA MET A 15 13.37 -0.97 -5.76
C MET A 15 14.56 0.00 -5.76
N THR A 16 14.38 1.20 -6.30
CA THR A 16 15.46 2.18 -6.48
C THR A 16 15.08 3.48 -5.77
N GLU A 17 16.01 4.00 -4.97
CA GLU A 17 15.86 5.23 -4.20
C GLU A 17 16.93 6.25 -4.61
N VAL A 18 16.60 7.54 -4.54
CA VAL A 18 17.55 8.62 -4.75
C VAL A 18 18.35 8.81 -3.47
N GLU A 19 19.68 8.68 -3.55
CA GLU A 19 20.59 8.92 -2.42
C GLU A 19 21.07 10.37 -2.36
N ASP A 20 21.43 10.93 -3.52
CA ASP A 20 22.03 12.25 -3.62
C ASP A 20 21.65 12.91 -4.95
N VAL A 21 21.52 14.23 -4.92
CA VAL A 21 21.28 15.06 -6.10
C VAL A 21 22.24 16.23 -6.05
N SER A 22 23.11 16.31 -7.05
CA SER A 22 24.07 17.39 -7.22
C SER A 22 23.89 18.07 -8.58
N GLY A 23 24.45 19.27 -8.73
CA GLY A 23 24.35 20.07 -9.96
C GLY A 23 23.26 21.14 -9.92
N TYR A 24 22.74 21.52 -11.09
CA TYR A 24 21.79 22.63 -11.26
C TYR A 24 20.81 22.35 -12.40
N VAL A 25 19.81 23.23 -12.58
CA VAL A 25 18.77 23.07 -13.60
C VAL A 25 19.37 22.82 -14.98
N GLY A 26 18.95 21.73 -15.63
CA GLY A 26 19.48 21.29 -16.92
C GLY A 26 20.69 20.35 -16.84
N ASN A 27 21.37 20.26 -15.69
CA ASN A 27 22.62 19.51 -15.50
C ASN A 27 22.68 18.92 -14.07
N TYR A 28 21.76 18.02 -13.75
CA TYR A 28 21.80 17.27 -12.50
C TYR A 28 22.54 15.95 -12.68
N VAL A 29 23.33 15.59 -11.68
CA VAL A 29 23.84 14.23 -11.49
C VAL A 29 23.11 13.65 -10.27
N VAL A 30 22.38 12.57 -10.50
CA VAL A 30 21.54 11.92 -9.49
C VAL A 30 22.14 10.56 -9.18
N LYS A 31 22.50 10.37 -7.91
CA LYS A 31 22.98 9.10 -7.40
C LYS A 31 21.81 8.26 -6.93
N LEU A 32 21.70 7.06 -7.47
CA LEU A 32 20.62 6.12 -7.22
C LEU A 32 21.16 4.87 -6.53
N ARG A 33 20.41 4.34 -5.56
CA ARG A 33 20.61 3.01 -4.98
C ARG A 33 19.47 2.11 -5.41
N LYS A 34 19.78 1.08 -6.20
CA LYS A 34 18.88 -0.04 -6.49
C LYS A 34 19.10 -1.16 -5.49
N ARG A 35 18.14 -1.36 -4.60
CA ARG A 35 18.15 -2.44 -3.61
C ARG A 35 18.06 -3.79 -4.31
N ALA A 36 18.79 -4.77 -3.78
CA ALA A 36 18.71 -6.15 -4.25
C ALA A 36 17.28 -6.68 -4.12
N ARG A 37 16.72 -7.17 -5.23
CA ARG A 37 15.41 -7.83 -5.26
C ARG A 37 15.52 -9.30 -4.83
N TYR A 38 16.73 -9.86 -4.97
CA TYR A 38 17.09 -11.28 -4.91
C TYR A 38 16.33 -12.17 -5.90
N VAL A 39 15.65 -11.55 -6.87
CA VAL A 39 14.90 -12.22 -7.92
C VAL A 39 15.16 -11.48 -9.23
N ASP A 40 15.57 -12.20 -10.27
CA ASP A 40 15.67 -11.64 -11.62
C ASP A 40 14.26 -11.44 -12.19
N GLU A 41 13.87 -10.18 -12.36
CA GLU A 41 12.57 -9.78 -12.86
C GLU A 41 12.33 -10.14 -14.34
N ARG A 42 13.38 -10.42 -15.11
CA ARG A 42 13.28 -10.81 -16.52
C ARG A 42 12.90 -12.28 -16.70
N GLU A 43 13.38 -13.12 -15.79
CA GLU A 43 13.16 -14.57 -15.81
C GLU A 43 12.00 -15.01 -14.90
N CYS A 44 11.64 -14.19 -13.91
CA CYS A 44 10.54 -14.48 -13.00
C CYS A 44 9.19 -14.50 -13.72
N THR A 45 8.46 -15.60 -13.60
CA THR A 45 7.12 -15.76 -14.19
C THR A 45 5.98 -15.47 -13.21
N ALA A 46 6.29 -15.01 -12.00
CA ALA A 46 5.34 -14.77 -10.91
C ALA A 46 4.39 -15.95 -10.60
N CYS A 47 4.87 -17.20 -10.69
CA CYS A 47 4.05 -18.39 -10.42
C CYS A 47 3.68 -18.61 -8.94
N GLY A 48 4.48 -18.09 -8.02
CA GLY A 48 4.22 -18.14 -6.57
C GLY A 48 4.64 -19.41 -5.83
N GLU A 49 5.28 -20.38 -6.49
CA GLU A 49 5.77 -21.59 -5.82
C GLU A 49 6.80 -21.30 -4.72
N CYS A 50 7.64 -20.28 -4.91
CA CYS A 50 8.63 -19.83 -3.92
C CYS A 50 7.98 -19.36 -2.60
N ALA A 51 6.83 -18.69 -2.68
CA ALA A 51 6.13 -18.19 -1.49
C ALA A 51 5.49 -19.33 -0.69
N LYS A 52 4.98 -20.38 -1.36
CA LYS A 52 4.34 -21.52 -0.68
C LYS A 52 5.30 -22.27 0.24
N VAL A 53 6.58 -22.33 -0.12
CA VAL A 53 7.61 -23.07 0.64
C VAL A 53 8.35 -22.24 1.68
N CYS A 54 8.13 -20.92 1.69
CA CYS A 54 8.82 -20.01 2.60
C CYS A 54 8.31 -20.18 4.04
N PRO A 55 9.18 -20.50 5.02
CA PRO A 55 8.76 -20.73 6.40
C PRO A 55 8.45 -19.42 7.16
N VAL A 56 8.98 -18.28 6.71
CA VAL A 56 8.81 -16.99 7.38
C VAL A 56 7.40 -16.46 7.15
N VAL A 57 6.78 -15.92 8.19
CA VAL A 57 5.45 -15.30 8.18
C VAL A 57 5.57 -13.92 8.84
N LEU A 58 5.09 -12.89 8.14
CA LEU A 58 5.15 -11.49 8.58
C LEU A 58 3.80 -10.82 8.29
N PRO A 59 3.44 -9.74 9.00
CA PRO A 59 2.36 -8.85 8.56
C PRO A 59 2.66 -8.30 7.16
N ASP A 60 1.62 -8.18 6.33
CA ASP A 60 1.73 -7.62 4.98
C ASP A 60 1.47 -6.10 5.02
N GLU A 61 2.48 -5.31 4.64
CA GLU A 61 2.42 -3.84 4.69
C GLU A 61 1.43 -3.27 3.67
N PHE A 62 1.26 -3.91 2.51
CA PHE A 62 0.29 -3.49 1.52
C PHE A 62 -1.15 -3.69 2.01
N GLU A 63 -1.35 -4.72 2.85
CA GLU A 63 -2.61 -5.01 3.52
C GLU A 63 -2.72 -4.40 4.92
N LEU A 64 -1.80 -3.49 5.28
CA LEU A 64 -1.77 -2.81 6.59
C LEU A 64 -1.78 -3.76 7.79
N GLY A 65 -1.16 -4.94 7.65
CA GLY A 65 -1.10 -5.96 8.70
C GLY A 65 -2.38 -6.79 8.89
N LEU A 66 -3.44 -6.53 8.11
CA LEU A 66 -4.70 -7.30 8.16
C LEU A 66 -4.56 -8.74 7.63
N LYS A 67 -3.47 -9.01 6.93
CA LYS A 67 -3.08 -10.33 6.42
C LYS A 67 -1.58 -10.51 6.61
N THR A 68 -1.14 -11.76 6.55
CA THR A 68 0.27 -12.11 6.55
C THR A 68 0.80 -12.40 5.15
N ARG A 69 2.08 -12.06 4.93
CA ARG A 69 2.89 -12.42 3.77
C ARG A 69 4.08 -13.29 4.19
N ARG A 70 4.84 -13.72 3.19
CA ARG A 70 6.08 -14.48 3.33
C ARG A 70 7.28 -13.55 3.07
N ALA A 71 8.48 -13.99 3.45
CA ALA A 71 9.70 -13.23 3.14
C ALA A 71 9.93 -13.10 1.63
N VAL A 72 9.58 -14.13 0.83
CA VAL A 72 9.48 -14.02 -0.63
C VAL A 72 8.03 -13.79 -1.04
N TYR A 73 7.74 -12.64 -1.64
CA TYR A 73 6.38 -12.19 -1.89
C TYR A 73 6.27 -11.35 -3.16
N GLN A 74 5.04 -11.12 -3.59
CA GLN A 74 4.67 -10.14 -4.59
C GLN A 74 3.75 -9.13 -3.89
N VAL A 75 4.01 -7.82 -4.05
CA VAL A 75 3.30 -6.76 -3.30
C VAL A 75 1.79 -6.85 -3.46
N PHE A 76 1.33 -7.08 -4.69
CA PHE A 76 -0.07 -7.38 -5.00
C PHE A 76 -0.16 -8.08 -6.37
N PRO A 77 -1.27 -8.76 -6.69
CA PRO A 77 -1.35 -9.60 -7.89
C PRO A 77 -1.09 -8.87 -9.22
N GLN A 78 -1.45 -7.59 -9.31
CA GLN A 78 -1.29 -6.76 -10.51
C GLN A 78 -0.03 -5.86 -10.46
N ALA A 79 0.93 -6.15 -9.58
CA ALA A 79 2.16 -5.37 -9.46
C ALA A 79 2.94 -5.33 -10.79
N VAL A 80 3.60 -4.20 -11.06
CA VAL A 80 4.48 -4.00 -12.22
C VAL A 80 5.87 -3.56 -11.72
N PRO A 81 6.95 -4.31 -12.04
CA PRO A 81 6.97 -5.55 -12.80
C PRO A 81 6.26 -6.70 -12.06
N ALA A 82 5.72 -7.65 -12.83
CA ALA A 82 5.10 -8.85 -12.30
C ALA A 82 6.19 -9.85 -11.88
N ALA A 83 6.88 -9.53 -10.78
CA ALA A 83 7.99 -10.30 -10.24
C ALA A 83 7.91 -10.34 -8.72
N TYR A 84 8.45 -11.42 -8.15
CA TYR A 84 8.61 -11.55 -6.70
C TYR A 84 9.79 -10.71 -6.21
N VAL A 85 9.85 -10.52 -4.89
CA VAL A 85 10.96 -9.91 -4.17
C VAL A 85 11.21 -10.71 -2.89
N VAL A 86 12.46 -10.80 -2.46
CA VAL A 86 12.80 -11.32 -1.14
C VAL A 86 13.10 -10.15 -0.20
N ASP A 87 12.40 -10.12 0.93
CA ASP A 87 12.68 -9.23 2.04
C ASP A 87 13.94 -9.69 2.77
N ALA A 88 15.03 -8.94 2.62
CA ALA A 88 16.32 -9.28 3.20
C ALA A 88 16.30 -9.25 4.73
N ASP A 89 15.57 -8.31 5.32
CA ASP A 89 15.56 -8.08 6.76
C ASP A 89 14.84 -9.21 7.50
N ALA A 90 13.88 -9.85 6.84
CA ALA A 90 13.13 -10.96 7.40
C ALA A 90 13.54 -12.35 6.87
N CYS A 91 14.34 -12.43 5.80
CA CYS A 91 14.82 -13.69 5.27
C CYS A 91 15.81 -14.35 6.24
N LEU A 92 15.73 -15.67 6.41
CA LEU A 92 16.69 -16.44 7.22
C LEU A 92 18.10 -16.50 6.59
N GLY A 93 18.26 -16.01 5.36
CA GLY A 93 19.52 -15.97 4.62
C GLY A 93 19.89 -17.30 3.94
N ALA A 94 20.72 -17.20 2.90
CA ALA A 94 21.07 -18.31 2.01
C ALA A 94 21.73 -19.51 2.71
N ILE A 95 22.44 -19.26 3.82
CA ILE A 95 23.13 -20.31 4.59
C ILE A 95 22.12 -21.14 5.41
N ALA A 96 21.13 -20.48 6.02
CA ALA A 96 20.15 -21.16 6.88
C ALA A 96 18.94 -21.68 6.09
N CYS A 97 18.57 -21.04 4.97
CA CYS A 97 17.40 -21.40 4.18
C CYS A 97 17.55 -21.00 2.71
N ALA A 98 17.33 -21.96 1.81
CA ALA A 98 17.27 -21.72 0.35
C ALA A 98 16.05 -22.39 -0.31
N LYS A 99 14.99 -22.66 0.47
CA LYS A 99 13.79 -23.39 -0.02
C LYS A 99 13.12 -22.71 -1.20
N CYS A 100 13.02 -21.37 -1.18
CA CYS A 100 12.42 -20.60 -2.27
C CYS A 100 13.22 -20.75 -3.56
N ALA A 101 14.54 -20.67 -3.50
CA ALA A 101 15.44 -20.87 -4.63
C ALA A 101 15.33 -22.29 -5.18
N ALA A 102 15.35 -23.31 -4.31
CA ALA A 102 15.19 -24.71 -4.71
C ALA A 102 13.84 -25.03 -5.36
N ALA A 103 12.77 -24.32 -4.97
CA ALA A 103 11.44 -24.47 -5.55
C ALA A 103 11.25 -23.67 -6.87
N CYS A 104 12.21 -22.82 -7.24
CA CYS A 104 12.12 -21.99 -8.43
C CYS A 104 12.65 -22.73 -9.67
N GLU A 105 11.77 -23.26 -10.50
CA GLU A 105 12.16 -23.97 -11.73
C GLU A 105 12.97 -23.11 -12.72
N LYS A 106 12.74 -21.78 -12.71
CA LYS A 106 13.47 -20.83 -13.55
C LYS A 106 14.85 -20.47 -13.00
N ASN A 107 15.18 -20.88 -11.78
CA ASN A 107 16.42 -20.53 -11.09
C ASN A 107 16.68 -19.01 -11.06
N CYS A 108 15.62 -18.21 -10.97
CA CYS A 108 15.71 -16.75 -11.03
C CYS A 108 15.86 -16.10 -9.64
N ILE A 109 16.14 -16.86 -8.59
CA ILE A 109 16.30 -16.36 -7.22
C ILE A 109 17.77 -16.43 -6.83
N ASP A 110 18.39 -15.26 -6.64
CA ASP A 110 19.77 -15.12 -6.19
C ASP A 110 19.79 -14.41 -4.82
N LEU A 111 19.93 -15.20 -3.75
CA LEU A 111 19.99 -14.71 -2.37
C LEU A 111 21.32 -14.03 -2.02
N LEU A 112 22.30 -14.01 -2.94
CA LEU A 112 23.58 -13.33 -2.79
C LEU A 112 23.66 -12.02 -3.60
N GLN A 113 22.57 -11.65 -4.28
CA GLN A 113 22.47 -10.38 -5.00
C GLN A 113 22.79 -9.21 -4.04
N LYS A 114 23.58 -8.25 -4.54
CA LYS A 114 23.94 -7.04 -3.79
C LYS A 114 23.21 -5.82 -4.35
N ASP A 115 23.05 -4.82 -3.50
CA ASP A 115 22.61 -3.49 -3.91
C ASP A 115 23.56 -2.93 -4.96
N GLU A 116 22.99 -2.19 -5.91
CA GLU A 116 23.70 -1.49 -6.96
C GLU A 116 23.58 0.02 -6.73
N VAL A 117 24.71 0.72 -6.83
CA VAL A 117 24.74 2.18 -6.74
C VAL A 117 25.31 2.72 -8.04
N PHE A 118 24.57 3.61 -8.69
CA PHE A 118 24.95 4.19 -9.98
C PHE A 118 24.43 5.62 -10.10
N GLU A 119 25.00 6.35 -11.06
CA GLU A 119 24.65 7.75 -11.32
C GLU A 119 23.95 7.88 -12.67
N ILE A 120 23.02 8.81 -12.75
CA ILE A 120 22.39 9.23 -14.00
C ILE A 120 22.44 10.75 -14.14
N GLU A 121 22.56 11.22 -15.37
CA GLU A 121 22.47 12.65 -15.71
C GLU A 121 21.06 12.99 -16.17
N VAL A 122 20.45 14.01 -15.58
CA VAL A 122 19.10 14.47 -15.94
C VAL A 122 19.01 15.99 -15.97
N GLY A 123 18.15 16.51 -16.85
CA GLY A 123 17.91 17.95 -16.93
C GLY A 123 16.86 18.48 -15.95
N VAL A 124 15.88 17.65 -15.60
CA VAL A 124 14.70 18.01 -14.80
C VAL A 124 14.36 16.88 -13.84
N ILE A 125 13.96 17.24 -12.63
CA ILE A 125 13.47 16.31 -11.60
C ILE A 125 12.02 16.67 -11.27
N ILE A 126 11.16 15.66 -11.24
CA ILE A 126 9.75 15.78 -10.84
C ILE A 126 9.56 14.98 -9.56
N VAL A 127 9.14 15.63 -8.49
CA VAL A 127 8.89 14.97 -7.19
C VAL A 127 7.42 14.57 -7.11
N ALA A 128 7.18 13.26 -7.02
CA ALA A 128 5.84 12.68 -6.96
C ALA A 128 5.79 11.49 -5.96
N THR A 129 6.40 11.67 -4.78
CA THR A 129 6.55 10.63 -3.75
C THR A 129 5.25 10.34 -2.96
N GLY A 130 4.17 11.08 -3.23
CA GLY A 130 2.85 10.82 -2.68
C GLY A 130 2.67 11.34 -1.25
N MET A 131 1.89 10.60 -0.47
CA MET A 131 1.48 10.91 0.91
C MET A 131 1.35 9.63 1.73
N GLN A 132 1.32 9.76 3.06
CA GLN A 132 1.09 8.66 3.99
C GLN A 132 -0.23 8.87 4.74
N PRO A 133 -0.96 7.80 5.08
CA PRO A 133 -2.11 7.91 5.97
C PRO A 133 -1.67 8.38 7.35
N TYR A 134 -2.54 9.15 8.02
CA TYR A 134 -2.35 9.53 9.41
C TYR A 134 -2.56 8.32 10.33
N ASP A 135 -1.70 8.15 11.33
CA ASP A 135 -1.84 7.14 12.38
C ASP A 135 -2.64 7.75 13.55
N PRO A 136 -3.90 7.32 13.78
CA PRO A 136 -4.73 7.88 14.84
C PRO A 136 -4.47 7.27 16.22
N SER A 137 -3.41 6.49 16.41
CA SER A 137 -3.06 5.88 17.71
C SER A 137 -2.85 6.91 18.82
N SER A 138 -2.48 8.15 18.47
CA SER A 138 -2.31 9.25 19.44
C SER A 138 -3.65 9.86 19.91
N LEU A 139 -4.76 9.58 19.22
CA LEU A 139 -6.10 10.07 19.54
C LEU A 139 -6.85 9.00 20.35
N GLU A 140 -6.47 8.86 21.61
CA GLU A 140 -6.95 7.83 22.53
C GLU A 140 -8.49 7.76 22.62
N GLU A 141 -9.19 8.88 22.45
CA GLU A 141 -10.65 8.95 22.49
C GLU A 141 -11.35 8.11 21.41
N TYR A 142 -10.66 7.80 20.31
CA TYR A 142 -11.17 6.94 19.26
C TYR A 142 -10.80 5.47 19.45
N GLY A 143 -9.83 5.17 20.31
CA GLY A 143 -9.46 3.80 20.69
C GLY A 143 -8.91 2.93 19.55
N TYR A 144 -8.29 3.54 18.54
CA TYR A 144 -7.55 2.82 17.51
C TYR A 144 -6.39 2.04 18.14
N GLY A 145 -6.19 0.79 17.75
CA GLY A 145 -5.23 -0.13 18.37
C GLY A 145 -5.69 -0.76 19.70
N HIS A 146 -6.75 -0.24 20.34
CA HIS A 146 -7.37 -0.83 21.53
C HIS A 146 -8.64 -1.63 21.21
N PHE A 147 -9.47 -1.10 20.33
CA PHE A 147 -10.70 -1.76 19.89
C PHE A 147 -10.50 -2.39 18.52
N GLU A 148 -10.61 -3.72 18.42
CA GLU A 148 -10.36 -4.46 17.17
C GLU A 148 -11.24 -4.02 15.99
N ASN A 149 -12.43 -3.47 16.27
CA ASN A 149 -13.36 -3.02 15.22
C ASN A 149 -13.25 -1.52 14.91
N VAL A 150 -12.27 -0.82 15.49
CA VAL A 150 -11.90 0.54 15.10
C VAL A 150 -10.77 0.44 14.09
N ILE A 151 -11.06 0.82 12.86
CA ILE A 151 -10.14 0.76 11.72
C ILE A 151 -10.09 2.11 11.02
N THR A 152 -8.97 2.38 10.36
CA THR A 152 -8.77 3.52 9.47
C THR A 152 -9.52 3.33 8.15
N SER A 153 -9.76 4.42 7.42
CA SER A 153 -10.34 4.35 6.07
C SER A 153 -9.49 3.53 5.10
N LEU A 154 -8.16 3.54 5.24
CA LEU A 154 -7.30 2.77 4.33
C LEU A 154 -7.39 1.26 4.62
N GLU A 155 -7.51 0.85 5.88
CA GLU A 155 -7.81 -0.55 6.25
C GLU A 155 -9.16 -1.00 5.73
N PHE A 156 -10.17 -0.12 5.79
CA PHE A 156 -11.48 -0.38 5.18
C PHE A 156 -11.36 -0.65 3.66
N GLU A 157 -10.60 0.16 2.93
CA GLU A 157 -10.33 -0.05 1.50
C GLU A 157 -9.67 -1.41 1.24
N ARG A 158 -8.72 -1.80 2.10
CA ARG A 158 -8.10 -3.14 2.01
C ARG A 158 -9.11 -4.25 2.21
N LEU A 159 -9.99 -4.15 3.20
CA LEU A 159 -11.03 -5.15 3.46
C LEU A 159 -12.01 -5.28 2.29
N ILE A 160 -12.51 -4.15 1.77
CA ILE A 160 -13.53 -4.18 0.72
C ILE A 160 -12.97 -4.41 -0.68
N SER A 161 -11.64 -4.41 -0.83
CA SER A 161 -10.97 -4.79 -2.07
C SER A 161 -11.07 -6.28 -2.33
N SER A 162 -11.45 -6.66 -3.56
CA SER A 162 -11.57 -8.06 -4.00
C SER A 162 -10.25 -8.83 -3.90
N GLY A 163 -9.11 -8.16 -4.06
CA GLY A 163 -7.78 -8.73 -3.90
C GLY A 163 -7.24 -8.68 -2.47
N GLY A 164 -7.97 -8.06 -1.55
CA GLY A 164 -7.53 -7.80 -0.18
C GLY A 164 -7.74 -8.96 0.79
N PRO A 165 -7.46 -8.75 2.10
CA PRO A 165 -7.49 -9.77 3.17
C PRO A 165 -8.81 -10.53 3.27
N SER A 166 -9.95 -9.85 3.10
CA SER A 166 -11.28 -10.44 3.21
C SER A 166 -11.94 -10.69 1.85
N LYS A 167 -11.18 -10.63 0.75
CA LYS A 167 -11.65 -10.90 -0.62
C LYS A 167 -12.87 -10.06 -1.03
N GLY A 168 -12.91 -8.82 -0.56
CA GLY A 168 -13.99 -7.88 -0.83
C GLY A 168 -15.18 -8.00 0.10
N HIS A 169 -15.08 -8.77 1.18
CA HIS A 169 -16.14 -8.86 2.18
C HIS A 169 -15.92 -7.85 3.31
N LEU A 170 -16.92 -7.02 3.57
CA LEU A 170 -16.99 -6.18 4.76
C LEU A 170 -17.21 -7.05 6.00
N ILE A 171 -16.21 -7.06 6.88
CA ILE A 171 -16.21 -7.84 8.12
C ILE A 171 -15.72 -6.99 9.29
N ARG A 172 -16.23 -7.31 10.47
CA ARG A 172 -15.62 -6.93 11.76
C ARG A 172 -14.38 -7.77 12.00
N LEU A 173 -13.27 -7.15 12.42
CA LEU A 173 -12.03 -7.90 12.66
C LEU A 173 -12.16 -8.89 13.83
N SER A 174 -13.01 -8.55 14.81
CA SER A 174 -13.13 -9.35 16.05
C SER A 174 -13.83 -10.69 15.89
N ASP A 175 -14.85 -10.77 15.04
CA ASP A 175 -15.68 -11.97 14.88
C ASP A 175 -15.90 -12.39 13.41
N ARG A 176 -15.30 -11.65 12.47
CA ARG A 176 -15.42 -11.83 11.02
C ARG A 176 -16.86 -11.82 10.49
N ARG A 177 -17.80 -11.23 11.24
CA ARG A 177 -19.19 -11.07 10.81
C ARG A 177 -19.36 -9.74 10.09
N THR A 178 -20.30 -9.70 9.16
CA THR A 178 -20.72 -8.44 8.53
C THR A 178 -21.32 -7.51 9.58
N PRO A 179 -20.86 -6.24 9.69
CA PRO A 179 -21.41 -5.29 10.63
C PRO A 179 -22.85 -4.91 10.26
N ARG A 180 -23.74 -4.87 11.27
CA ARG A 180 -25.09 -4.33 11.12
C ARG A 180 -25.11 -2.81 11.07
N SER A 181 -24.10 -2.18 11.64
CA SER A 181 -23.96 -0.72 11.67
C SER A 181 -22.50 -0.32 11.51
N VAL A 182 -22.25 0.74 10.75
CA VAL A 182 -20.93 1.33 10.52
C VAL A 182 -21.00 2.83 10.82
N ALA A 183 -20.00 3.33 11.55
CA ALA A 183 -19.82 4.75 11.81
C ALA A 183 -18.52 5.24 11.15
N PHE A 184 -18.60 6.31 10.38
CA PHE A 184 -17.45 7.03 9.86
C PHE A 184 -17.24 8.31 10.66
N ILE A 185 -16.01 8.58 11.08
CA ILE A 185 -15.64 9.81 11.78
C ILE A 185 -14.76 10.63 10.83
N GLN A 186 -15.22 11.81 10.43
CA GLN A 186 -14.45 12.69 9.56
C GLN A 186 -13.38 13.47 10.31
N CYS A 187 -12.42 13.99 9.56
CA CYS A 187 -11.37 14.88 10.05
C CYS A 187 -10.46 14.27 11.13
N VAL A 188 -10.39 12.93 11.25
CA VAL A 188 -9.41 12.28 12.13
C VAL A 188 -8.00 12.69 11.70
N GLY A 189 -7.24 13.28 12.62
CA GLY A 189 -5.91 13.85 12.36
C GLY A 189 -5.88 15.14 11.54
N SER A 190 -7.01 15.64 11.03
CA SER A 190 -7.08 16.83 10.15
C SER A 190 -7.95 17.93 10.75
N ARG A 191 -7.70 19.19 10.38
CA ARG A 191 -8.42 20.36 10.93
C ARG A 191 -8.46 20.36 12.47
N THR A 192 -7.40 19.85 13.09
CA THR A 192 -7.26 19.76 14.55
C THR A 192 -5.91 20.33 14.99
N LYS A 193 -5.82 20.69 16.27
CA LYS A 193 -4.58 21.05 16.97
C LYS A 193 -4.28 20.09 18.12
N GLN A 194 -5.08 19.05 18.28
CA GLN A 194 -4.90 18.01 19.29
C GLN A 194 -3.85 17.01 18.81
N GLY A 195 -3.08 16.46 19.75
CA GLY A 195 -2.04 15.48 19.47
C GLY A 195 -1.03 15.97 18.44
N ASP A 196 -0.68 15.08 17.52
CA ASP A 196 0.15 15.31 16.33
C ASP A 196 -0.69 15.59 15.07
N GLY A 197 -1.98 15.90 15.24
CA GLY A 197 -2.86 16.25 14.13
C GLY A 197 -2.49 17.60 13.49
N VAL A 198 -3.06 17.83 12.31
CA VAL A 198 -2.71 18.99 11.47
C VAL A 198 -3.86 19.98 11.30
N PRO A 199 -3.57 21.29 11.16
CA PRO A 199 -4.61 22.32 11.03
C PRO A 199 -5.27 22.36 9.65
N TYR A 200 -4.69 21.70 8.65
CA TYR A 200 -5.21 21.69 7.28
C TYR A 200 -6.24 20.57 7.06
N CYS A 201 -7.01 20.70 5.97
CA CYS A 201 -7.94 19.67 5.52
C CYS A 201 -7.24 18.70 4.57
N SER A 202 -7.41 17.40 4.78
CA SER A 202 -6.83 16.34 3.94
C SER A 202 -7.53 16.14 2.59
N ASN A 203 -8.49 17.00 2.24
CA ASN A 203 -9.13 17.15 0.93
C ASN A 203 -10.03 15.96 0.49
N ILE A 204 -9.54 14.73 0.58
CA ILE A 204 -10.16 13.53 -0.03
C ILE A 204 -11.08 12.73 0.91
N CYS A 205 -10.93 12.88 2.23
CA CYS A 205 -11.57 12.01 3.22
C CYS A 205 -13.11 12.00 3.13
N CYS A 206 -13.74 13.17 2.90
CA CYS A 206 -15.19 13.26 2.72
C CYS A 206 -15.66 12.44 1.51
N MET A 207 -14.96 12.56 0.38
CA MET A 207 -15.36 11.88 -0.86
C MET A 207 -15.10 10.38 -0.81
N ASN A 208 -14.00 9.96 -0.19
CA ASN A 208 -13.77 8.54 0.06
C ASN A 208 -14.90 7.95 0.91
N THR A 209 -15.33 8.69 1.94
CA THR A 209 -16.44 8.24 2.78
C THR A 209 -17.76 8.16 2.02
N ILE A 210 -18.11 9.17 1.21
CA ILE A 210 -19.31 9.12 0.36
C ILE A 210 -19.27 7.90 -0.57
N LYS A 211 -18.13 7.66 -1.21
CA LYS A 211 -17.90 6.49 -2.06
C LYS A 211 -18.06 5.18 -1.27
N ASP A 212 -17.50 5.10 -0.06
CA ASP A 212 -17.60 3.92 0.80
C ASP A 212 -19.03 3.69 1.31
N THR A 213 -19.77 4.74 1.66
CA THR A 213 -21.16 4.62 2.11
C THR A 213 -22.07 4.10 1.00
N LEU A 214 -21.86 4.56 -0.23
CA LEU A 214 -22.58 4.05 -1.41
C LEU A 214 -22.24 2.58 -1.66
N LEU A 215 -20.97 2.22 -1.58
CA LEU A 215 -20.52 0.84 -1.75
C LEU A 215 -21.13 -0.10 -0.69
N ILE A 216 -21.18 0.34 0.58
CA ILE A 216 -21.85 -0.40 1.65
C ILE A 216 -23.34 -0.55 1.36
N HIS A 217 -24.01 0.52 0.94
CA HIS A 217 -25.43 0.48 0.64
C HIS A 217 -25.76 -0.50 -0.50
N ASP A 218 -24.98 -0.47 -1.59
CA ASP A 218 -25.18 -1.31 -2.76
C ASP A 218 -24.93 -2.81 -2.47
N HIS A 219 -23.89 -3.12 -1.68
CA HIS A 219 -23.48 -4.51 -1.42
C HIS A 219 -24.05 -5.09 -0.11
N TYR A 220 -24.44 -4.24 0.83
CA TYR A 220 -24.91 -4.59 2.17
C TYR A 220 -26.13 -3.75 2.59
N PRO A 221 -27.28 -3.89 1.89
CA PRO A 221 -28.45 -3.01 2.07
C PRO A 221 -29.08 -3.03 3.47
N GLY A 222 -28.74 -4.00 4.32
CA GLY A 222 -29.18 -4.09 5.71
C GLY A 222 -28.25 -3.40 6.72
N THR A 223 -27.13 -2.82 6.28
CA THR A 223 -26.15 -2.16 7.15
C THR A 223 -26.51 -0.68 7.30
N GLU A 224 -26.73 -0.25 8.55
CA GLU A 224 -26.95 1.16 8.88
C GLU A 224 -25.62 1.92 8.85
N VAL A 225 -25.53 3.02 8.12
CA VAL A 225 -24.30 3.83 8.04
C VAL A 225 -24.56 5.22 8.62
N LYS A 226 -23.65 5.67 9.50
CA LYS A 226 -23.66 7.03 10.07
C LYS A 226 -22.33 7.72 9.80
N VAL A 227 -22.38 8.96 9.36
CA VAL A 227 -21.18 9.78 9.09
C VAL A 227 -21.19 10.97 10.03
N PHE A 228 -20.18 11.06 10.89
CA PHE A 228 -19.97 12.18 11.80
C PHE A 228 -19.00 13.16 11.15
N TYR A 229 -19.49 14.34 10.76
CA TYR A 229 -18.71 15.34 10.04
C TYR A 229 -18.94 16.75 10.59
N GLN A 230 -17.99 17.65 10.32
CA GLN A 230 -18.16 19.08 10.55
C GLN A 230 -18.78 19.74 9.32
N ASP A 231 -18.11 19.58 8.17
CA ASP A 231 -18.58 19.99 6.84
C ASP A 231 -18.32 18.87 5.85
N ILE A 232 -19.23 18.66 4.89
CA ILE A 232 -18.96 17.85 3.71
C ILE A 232 -18.27 18.72 2.66
N ARG A 233 -17.14 18.26 2.15
CA ARG A 233 -16.33 18.99 1.16
C ARG A 233 -16.32 18.28 -0.18
N ALA A 234 -17.46 18.34 -0.88
CA ALA A 234 -17.71 17.72 -2.17
C ALA A 234 -17.52 18.72 -3.34
N PHE A 235 -16.34 19.36 -3.42
CA PHE A 235 -16.11 20.52 -4.29
C PHE A 235 -15.60 20.19 -5.72
N GLY A 236 -15.40 18.91 -6.05
CA GLY A 236 -14.98 18.46 -7.38
C GLY A 236 -16.16 18.41 -8.37
N LYS A 237 -15.86 18.30 -9.67
CA LYS A 237 -16.90 18.12 -10.69
C LYS A 237 -17.66 16.80 -10.45
N GLY A 238 -18.98 16.87 -10.25
CA GLY A 238 -19.80 15.69 -9.98
C GLY A 238 -19.80 15.23 -8.52
N PHE A 239 -19.10 15.93 -7.63
CA PHE A 239 -18.93 15.48 -6.24
C PHE A 239 -20.15 15.83 -5.38
N GLU A 240 -20.71 17.02 -5.55
CA GLU A 240 -21.94 17.42 -4.85
C GLU A 240 -23.11 16.51 -5.27
N GLU A 241 -23.22 16.23 -6.56
CA GLU A 241 -24.23 15.32 -7.09
C GLU A 241 -24.07 13.88 -6.58
N LEU A 242 -22.83 13.47 -6.28
CA LEU A 242 -22.57 12.17 -5.65
C LEU A 242 -22.91 12.18 -4.16
N TYR A 243 -22.78 13.32 -3.49
CA TYR A 243 -23.17 13.48 -2.08
C TYR A 243 -24.69 13.50 -1.91
N GLU A 244 -25.43 14.10 -2.85
CA GLU A 244 -26.90 14.13 -2.83
C GLU A 244 -27.56 12.77 -3.11
N ARG A 245 -26.81 11.83 -3.72
CA ARG A 245 -27.29 10.50 -4.10
C ARG A 245 -27.32 9.53 -2.93
#